data_AF-A0A8T5WP96-F1
#
_entry.id   AF-A0A8T5WP96-F1
#
_cell.length_a   1.000
_cell.length_b   1.000
_cell.length_c   1.000
_cell.angle_alpha   90.00
_cell.angle_beta   90.00
_cell.angle_gamma   90.00
#
_symmetry.space_group_name_H-M   'P 1'
#
loop_
_entity.id
_entity.type
_entity.pdbx_description
1 polymer ?
#
loop_
_entity_poly.entity_id
_entity_poly.type
_entity_poly.pdbx_seq_one_letter_code
_entity_poly.pdbx_strand_id
1 'polypeptide(L)'
;MATVLDVGILEYFVPIFVFMFVMIIMWALLEKVQFFPKSPAANLLIAFLLGVLFILIPELTTVISLVTPWFVILIVFLLLLILTFIFMGVDPKFIGSVFGGDKPNLVVVWAIIVLFLGIFGYAFTQVYGEQIHDITAGSSSEEGSDQLVQSVGEILFTPKVMGMFFLLLIAVFVVRFISGPAGPP
;
A
#
# COMPACT_ATOMS: atom_id res chain seq x y z
N MET A 1 -10.83 -26.08 -15.46
CA MET A 1 -12.09 -26.82 -15.70
C MET A 1 -13.18 -25.76 -15.82
N ALA A 2 -14.04 -25.90 -16.83
CA ALA A 2 -15.04 -24.93 -17.27
C ALA A 2 -15.81 -24.18 -16.15
N THR A 3 -15.41 -22.93 -15.85
CA THR A 3 -16.36 -21.86 -15.53
C THR A 3 -16.43 -20.92 -16.72
N VAL A 4 -16.90 -21.45 -17.85
CA VAL A 4 -16.99 -20.76 -19.16
C VAL A 4 -18.19 -19.79 -19.21
N LEU A 5 -18.78 -19.47 -18.05
CA LEU A 5 -19.95 -18.61 -17.90
C LEU A 5 -19.72 -17.37 -17.03
N ASP A 6 -18.59 -17.19 -16.34
CA ASP A 6 -18.57 -16.17 -15.26
C ASP A 6 -17.27 -15.39 -15.03
N VAL A 7 -16.27 -15.53 -15.90
CA VAL A 7 -15.04 -14.71 -15.81
C VAL A 7 -14.97 -13.68 -16.95
N GLY A 8 -15.37 -14.05 -18.17
CA GLY A 8 -15.30 -13.13 -19.31
C GLY A 8 -16.22 -11.90 -19.22
N ILE A 9 -17.39 -12.02 -18.58
CA ILE A 9 -18.25 -10.85 -18.29
C ILE A 9 -17.61 -9.99 -17.21
N LEU A 10 -17.05 -10.61 -16.17
CA LEU A 10 -16.43 -9.91 -15.05
C LEU A 10 -15.17 -9.14 -15.48
N GLU A 11 -14.39 -9.69 -16.41
CA GLU A 11 -13.24 -9.02 -17.05
C GLU A 11 -13.66 -7.69 -17.72
N TYR A 12 -14.83 -7.63 -18.35
CA TYR A 12 -15.34 -6.39 -18.93
C TYR A 12 -15.67 -5.32 -17.88
N PHE A 13 -16.05 -5.75 -16.67
CA PHE A 13 -16.32 -4.86 -15.54
C PHE A 13 -15.07 -4.51 -14.72
N VAL A 14 -13.93 -5.17 -14.90
CA VAL A 14 -12.70 -4.89 -14.13
C VAL A 14 -12.33 -3.40 -14.16
N PRO A 15 -12.32 -2.70 -15.31
CA PRO A 15 -12.02 -1.27 -15.33
C PRO A 15 -12.99 -0.43 -14.49
N ILE A 16 -14.28 -0.79 -14.49
CA ILE A 16 -15.32 -0.11 -13.70
C ILE A 16 -15.13 -0.39 -12.20
N PHE A 17 -14.77 -1.61 -11.82
CA PHE A 17 -14.46 -1.95 -10.44
C PHE A 17 -13.22 -1.23 -9.93
N VAL A 18 -12.14 -1.23 -10.72
CA VAL A 18 -10.89 -0.52 -10.43
C VAL A 18 -11.17 0.97 -10.25
N PHE A 19 -11.95 1.55 -11.16
CA PHE A 19 -12.40 2.94 -11.07
C PHE A 19 -13.12 3.24 -9.76
N MET A 20 -14.17 2.48 -9.44
CA MET A 20 -14.96 2.70 -8.23
C MET A 20 -14.12 2.50 -6.97
N PHE A 21 -13.25 1.49 -6.96
CA PHE A 21 -12.37 1.20 -5.84
C PHE A 21 -11.41 2.37 -5.57
N VAL A 22 -10.70 2.85 -6.60
CA VAL A 22 -9.79 4.00 -6.47
C VAL A 22 -10.56 5.26 -6.08
N MET A 23 -11.69 5.53 -6.73
CA MET A 23 -12.50 6.70 -6.44
C MET A 23 -12.97 6.71 -4.97
N ILE A 24 -13.49 5.60 -4.45
CA ILE A 24 -13.98 5.50 -3.07
C ILE A 24 -12.82 5.67 -2.08
N ILE A 25 -11.69 4.99 -2.31
CA ILE A 25 -10.53 5.08 -1.40
C ILE A 25 -9.94 6.49 -1.41
N MET A 26 -9.75 7.09 -2.60
CA MET A 26 -9.20 8.43 -2.71
C MET A 26 -10.16 9.46 -2.11
N TRP A 27 -11.47 9.31 -2.30
CA TRP A 27 -12.46 10.18 -1.66
C TRP A 27 -12.42 10.05 -0.13
N ALA A 28 -12.40 8.83 0.41
CA ALA A 28 -12.30 8.58 1.85
C ALA A 28 -11.01 9.15 2.45
N LEU A 29 -9.88 9.02 1.74
CA LEU A 29 -8.61 9.63 2.13
C LEU A 29 -8.69 11.16 2.13
N LEU A 30 -9.24 11.78 1.07
CA LEU A 30 -9.40 13.23 0.97
C LEU A 30 -10.33 13.80 2.04
N GLU A 31 -11.41 13.10 2.39
CA GLU A 31 -12.29 13.50 3.48
C GLU A 31 -11.60 13.39 4.85
N LYS A 32 -10.84 12.33 5.09
CA LYS A 32 -10.11 12.15 6.34
C LYS A 32 -8.98 13.17 6.53
N VAL A 33 -8.27 13.50 5.45
CA VAL A 33 -7.22 14.53 5.44
C VAL A 33 -7.82 15.94 5.45
N GLN A 34 -9.12 16.08 5.14
CA GLN A 34 -9.82 17.35 5.01
C GLN A 34 -9.11 18.32 4.05
N PHE A 35 -8.68 17.82 2.88
CA PHE A 35 -7.91 18.63 1.93
C PHE A 35 -8.70 19.86 1.44
N PHE A 36 -10.01 19.69 1.17
CA PHE A 36 -10.97 20.79 1.02
C PHE A 36 -12.14 20.65 2.01
N PRO A 37 -12.03 21.24 3.21
CA PRO A 37 -13.03 21.04 4.27
C PRO A 37 -14.38 21.71 3.98
N LYS A 38 -14.42 22.69 3.07
CA LYS A 38 -15.62 23.49 2.78
C LYS A 38 -16.46 22.97 1.63
N SER A 39 -15.98 21.99 0.88
CA SER A 39 -16.66 21.51 -0.33
C SER A 39 -16.41 20.01 -0.52
N PRO A 40 -17.23 19.12 0.09
CA PRO A 40 -17.11 17.68 -0.11
C PRO A 40 -17.24 17.28 -1.59
N ALA A 41 -18.02 18.05 -2.36
CA ALA A 41 -18.12 17.90 -3.81
C ALA A 41 -16.78 18.06 -4.54
N ALA A 42 -15.87 18.92 -4.05
CA ALA A 42 -14.54 19.06 -4.64
C ALA A 42 -13.68 17.83 -4.39
N ASN A 43 -13.73 17.25 -3.19
CA ASN A 43 -13.02 16.01 -2.87
C ASN A 43 -13.50 14.85 -3.74
N LEU A 44 -14.82 14.75 -3.95
CA LEU A 44 -15.41 13.73 -4.83
C LEU A 44 -14.97 13.94 -6.29
N LEU A 45 -14.97 15.18 -6.77
CA LEU A 45 -14.53 15.48 -8.14
C LEU A 45 -13.04 15.15 -8.36
N ILE A 46 -12.19 15.44 -7.38
CA ILE A 46 -10.76 15.09 -7.45
C ILE A 46 -10.58 13.56 -7.42
N ALA A 47 -11.28 12.87 -6.52
CA ALA A 47 -11.24 11.41 -6.45
C ALA A 47 -11.75 10.76 -7.73
N PHE A 48 -12.78 11.35 -8.37
CA PHE A 48 -13.27 10.93 -9.67
C PHE A 48 -12.21 11.09 -10.76
N LEU A 49 -11.56 12.26 -10.86
CA LEU A 49 -10.49 12.51 -11.83
C LEU A 49 -9.31 11.57 -11.63
N LEU A 50 -8.93 11.29 -10.39
CA LEU A 50 -7.89 10.32 -10.05
C LEU A 50 -8.31 8.89 -10.42
N GLY A 51 -9.56 8.52 -10.16
CA GLY A 51 -10.11 7.23 -10.60
C GLY A 51 -9.98 7.06 -12.11
N VAL A 52 -10.37 8.07 -12.89
CA VAL A 52 -10.23 8.05 -14.36
C VAL A 52 -8.77 7.92 -14.77
N LEU A 53 -7.87 8.69 -14.15
CA LEU A 53 -6.43 8.62 -14.42
C LEU A 53 -5.87 7.21 -14.17
N PHE A 54 -6.31 6.54 -13.10
CA PHE A 54 -5.87 5.19 -12.77
C PHE A 54 -6.32 4.14 -13.79
N ILE A 55 -7.53 4.24 -14.35
CA ILE A 55 -7.97 3.33 -15.42
C ILE A 55 -7.12 3.51 -16.68
N LEU A 56 -6.67 4.73 -16.97
CA LEU A 56 -5.86 5.02 -18.15
C LEU A 56 -4.46 4.39 -18.08
N ILE A 57 -4.02 3.94 -16.89
CA ILE A 57 -2.73 3.31 -16.68
C ILE A 57 -2.94 1.79 -16.51
N PRO A 58 -2.61 0.97 -17.53
CA PRO A 58 -2.89 -0.47 -17.51
C PRO A 58 -2.20 -1.21 -16.36
N GLU A 59 -1.00 -0.78 -15.98
CA GLU A 59 -0.22 -1.36 -14.89
C GLU A 59 -0.93 -1.19 -13.54
N LEU A 60 -1.43 0.02 -13.25
CA LEU A 60 -2.18 0.29 -12.02
C LEU A 60 -3.49 -0.50 -11.98
N THR A 61 -4.14 -0.64 -13.14
CA THR A 61 -5.34 -1.48 -13.26
C THR A 61 -5.03 -2.94 -12.92
N THR A 62 -3.86 -3.44 -13.32
CA THR A 62 -3.38 -4.79 -13.00
C THR A 62 -3.03 -4.93 -11.52
N VAL A 63 -2.41 -3.94 -10.90
CA VAL A 63 -2.15 -3.93 -9.45
C VAL A 63 -3.47 -4.06 -8.69
N ILE A 64 -4.46 -3.25 -9.05
CA ILE A 64 -5.74 -3.20 -8.33
C ILE A 64 -6.55 -4.50 -8.56
N SER A 65 -6.54 -5.05 -9.78
CA SER A 65 -7.20 -6.33 -10.05
C SER A 65 -6.59 -7.48 -9.24
N LEU A 66 -5.28 -7.43 -8.98
CA LEU A 66 -4.58 -8.40 -8.14
C LEU A 66 -4.89 -8.20 -6.65
N VAL A 67 -4.98 -6.95 -6.18
CA VAL A 67 -5.28 -6.61 -4.78
C VAL A 67 -6.74 -6.87 -4.40
N THR A 68 -7.67 -6.65 -5.32
CA THR A 68 -9.12 -6.67 -5.05
C THR A 68 -9.63 -8.00 -4.45
N PRO A 69 -9.29 -9.20 -4.99
CA PRO A 69 -9.72 -10.47 -4.41
C PRO A 69 -9.30 -10.63 -2.95
N TRP A 70 -8.08 -10.23 -2.60
CA TRP A 70 -7.56 -10.29 -1.23
C TRP A 70 -8.34 -9.38 -0.29
N PHE A 71 -8.69 -8.18 -0.73
CA PHE A 71 -9.56 -7.27 0.02
C PHE A 71 -10.95 -7.86 0.25
N VAL A 72 -11.56 -8.48 -0.75
CA VAL A 72 -12.87 -9.12 -0.62
C VAL A 72 -12.80 -10.25 0.42
N ILE A 73 -11.79 -11.12 0.33
CA ILE A 73 -11.59 -12.21 1.30
C ILE A 73 -11.40 -11.64 2.72
N LEU A 74 -10.59 -10.60 2.86
CA LEU A 74 -10.33 -9.94 4.15
C LEU A 74 -11.61 -9.34 4.73
N ILE A 75 -12.41 -8.61 3.93
CA ILE A 75 -13.68 -8.03 4.39
C ILE A 75 -14.66 -9.13 4.82
N VAL A 76 -14.79 -10.20 4.04
CA VAL A 76 -15.62 -11.36 4.41
C VAL A 76 -15.11 -12.00 5.70
N PHE A 77 -13.81 -12.18 5.84
CA PHE A 77 -13.19 -12.71 7.06
C PHE A 77 -13.44 -11.82 8.28
N LEU A 78 -13.25 -10.50 8.16
CA LEU A 78 -13.54 -9.54 9.23
C LEU A 78 -15.02 -9.55 9.61
N LEU A 79 -15.91 -9.64 8.63
CA LEU A 79 -17.35 -9.75 8.87
C LEU A 79 -17.66 -11.03 9.65
N LEU A 80 -17.14 -12.18 9.23
CA LEU A 80 -17.33 -13.46 9.94
C LEU A 80 -16.76 -13.41 11.36
N LEU A 81 -15.60 -12.78 11.55
CA LEU A 81 -14.98 -12.57 12.85
C LEU A 81 -15.85 -11.68 13.76
N ILE A 82 -16.40 -10.58 13.23
CA ILE A 82 -17.35 -9.72 13.95
C ILE A 82 -18.61 -10.49 14.33
N LEU A 83 -19.18 -11.26 13.40
CA LEU A 83 -20.35 -12.10 13.66
C LEU A 83 -20.08 -13.14 14.76
N THR A 84 -18.89 -13.75 14.74
CA THR A 84 -18.47 -14.71 15.79
C THR A 84 -18.42 -14.05 17.16
N PHE A 85 -17.88 -12.82 17.27
CA PHE A 85 -17.90 -12.08 18.53
C PHE A 85 -19.31 -11.72 18.99
N ILE A 86 -20.19 -11.33 18.06
CA ILE A 86 -21.60 -11.04 18.38
C ILE A 86 -22.29 -12.31 18.90
N PHE A 87 -22.06 -13.47 18.29
CA PHE A 87 -22.62 -14.75 18.78
C PHE A 87 -22.07 -15.17 20.14
N MET A 88 -20.84 -14.77 20.48
CA MET A 88 -20.25 -14.96 21.81
C MET A 88 -20.85 -13.99 22.87
N GLY A 89 -21.76 -13.10 22.47
CA GLY A 89 -22.40 -12.13 23.34
C GLY A 89 -21.59 -10.84 23.54
N VAL A 90 -20.61 -10.56 22.67
CA VAL A 90 -19.86 -9.31 22.72
C VAL A 90 -20.72 -8.16 22.22
N ASP A 91 -20.80 -7.08 23.01
CA ASP A 91 -21.54 -5.89 22.64
C ASP A 91 -21.00 -5.24 21.35
N PRO A 92 -21.86 -4.87 20.38
CA PRO A 92 -21.44 -4.19 19.15
C PRO A 92 -20.67 -2.88 19.40
N LYS A 93 -20.93 -2.22 20.53
CA LYS A 93 -20.23 -0.99 20.95
C LYS A 93 -18.75 -1.26 21.27
N PHE A 94 -18.44 -2.41 21.85
CA PHE A 94 -17.07 -2.84 22.15
C PHE A 94 -16.30 -3.17 20.86
N ILE A 95 -16.97 -3.76 19.87
CA ILE A 95 -16.38 -3.99 18.55
C ILE A 95 -16.06 -2.65 17.89
N GLY A 96 -16.98 -1.69 17.95
CA GLY A 96 -16.75 -0.33 17.45
C GLY A 96 -15.53 0.34 18.07
N SER A 97 -15.31 0.20 19.39
CA SER A 97 -14.15 0.80 20.06
C SER A 97 -12.82 0.14 19.66
N VAL A 98 -12.81 -1.13 19.25
CA VAL A 98 -11.59 -1.80 18.79
C VAL A 98 -11.16 -1.34 17.39
N PHE A 99 -12.11 -1.18 16.46
CA PHE A 99 -11.81 -0.92 15.05
C PHE A 99 -11.80 0.57 14.64
N GLY A 100 -12.50 1.46 15.35
CA GLY A 100 -12.56 2.87 14.91
C GLY A 100 -13.32 3.87 15.77
N GLY A 101 -13.70 3.53 17.00
CA GLY A 101 -14.34 4.46 17.93
C GLY A 101 -13.38 5.53 18.47
N ASP A 102 -13.82 6.32 19.46
CA ASP A 102 -13.06 7.45 20.04
C ASP A 102 -11.69 7.07 20.64
N LYS A 103 -11.47 5.78 20.91
CA LYS A 103 -10.21 5.21 21.43
C LYS A 103 -9.89 3.89 20.70
N PRO A 104 -9.45 3.95 19.44
CA PRO A 104 -9.15 2.74 18.69
C PRO A 104 -7.96 2.04 19.35
N ASN A 105 -8.00 0.71 19.39
CA ASN A 105 -6.84 -0.04 19.84
C ASN A 105 -5.74 0.08 18.78
N LEU A 106 -4.72 0.90 19.08
CA LEU A 106 -3.60 1.19 18.18
C LEU A 106 -2.97 -0.09 17.62
N VAL A 107 -2.87 -1.16 18.42
CA VAL A 107 -2.27 -2.43 17.98
C VAL A 107 -3.08 -3.07 16.85
N VAL A 108 -4.41 -3.09 16.98
CA VAL A 108 -5.29 -3.69 15.97
C VAL A 108 -5.29 -2.86 14.70
N VAL A 109 -5.35 -1.54 14.82
CA VAL A 109 -5.29 -0.63 13.66
C VAL A 109 -3.95 -0.78 12.93
N TRP A 110 -2.83 -0.84 13.65
CA TRP A 110 -1.52 -1.05 13.05
C TRP A 110 -1.39 -2.43 12.38
N ALA A 111 -1.92 -3.49 13.00
CA ALA A 111 -1.93 -4.82 12.38
C ALA A 111 -2.69 -4.81 11.04
N ILE A 112 -3.84 -4.15 11.00
CA ILE A 112 -4.65 -4.00 9.78
C ILE A 112 -3.88 -3.19 8.72
N ILE A 113 -3.25 -2.07 9.10
CA ILE A 113 -2.45 -1.25 8.19
C ILE A 113 -1.28 -2.04 7.60
N VAL A 114 -0.52 -2.76 8.44
CA VAL A 114 0.63 -3.56 7.99
C VAL A 114 0.17 -4.67 7.04
N LEU A 115 -0.96 -5.31 7.35
CA LEU A 115 -1.55 -6.33 6.48
C LEU A 115 -1.96 -5.74 5.12
N PHE A 116 -2.62 -4.58 5.09
CA PHE A 116 -2.94 -3.88 3.85
C PHE A 116 -1.67 -3.50 3.07
N LEU A 117 -0.66 -2.96 3.75
CA LEU A 117 0.61 -2.60 3.14
C LEU A 117 1.31 -3.83 2.55
N GLY A 118 1.23 -4.99 3.21
CA GLY A 118 1.76 -6.25 2.71
C GLY A 118 1.05 -6.74 1.45
N ILE A 119 -0.28 -6.66 1.40
CA ILE A 119 -1.07 -7.02 0.20
C ILE A 119 -0.71 -6.10 -0.96
N PHE A 120 -0.67 -4.79 -0.73
CA PHE A 120 -0.26 -3.84 -1.77
C PHE A 120 1.19 -4.05 -2.18
N GLY A 121 2.11 -4.22 -1.23
CA GLY A 121 3.52 -4.47 -1.50
C GLY A 121 3.72 -5.70 -2.37
N TYR A 122 3.04 -6.81 -2.05
CA TYR A 122 3.02 -8.01 -2.88
C TYR A 122 2.52 -7.72 -4.30
N ALA A 123 1.40 -7.01 -4.44
CA ALA A 123 0.85 -6.68 -5.76
C ALA A 123 1.77 -5.77 -6.58
N PHE A 124 2.38 -4.77 -5.96
CA PHE A 124 3.38 -3.92 -6.60
C PHE A 124 4.60 -4.73 -7.03
N THR A 125 5.12 -5.62 -6.19
CA THR A 125 6.22 -6.52 -6.57
C THR A 125 5.85 -7.44 -7.72
N GLN A 126 4.60 -7.91 -7.81
CA GLN A 126 4.17 -8.76 -8.93
C GLN A 126 4.08 -7.98 -10.25
N VAL A 127 3.56 -6.75 -10.23
CA VAL A 127 3.37 -5.97 -11.47
C VAL A 127 4.64 -5.25 -11.91
N TYR A 128 5.37 -4.67 -10.97
CA TYR A 128 6.57 -3.88 -11.24
C TYR A 128 7.87 -4.65 -11.00
N GLY A 129 7.82 -5.86 -10.44
CA GLY A 129 9.01 -6.65 -10.14
C GLY A 129 9.81 -6.99 -11.38
N GLU A 130 9.14 -7.38 -12.47
CA GLU A 130 9.80 -7.66 -13.75
C GLU A 130 10.48 -6.41 -14.32
N GLN A 131 9.83 -5.24 -14.25
CA GLN A 131 10.38 -3.98 -14.75
C GLN A 131 11.60 -3.53 -13.92
N ILE A 132 11.54 -3.71 -12.60
CA ILE A 132 12.67 -3.43 -11.71
C ILE A 132 13.81 -4.41 -11.95
N HIS A 133 13.49 -5.68 -12.21
CA HIS A 133 14.47 -6.72 -12.54
C HIS A 133 15.17 -6.42 -13.86
N ASP A 134 14.45 -6.04 -14.92
CA ASP A 134 15.04 -5.71 -16.22
C ASP A 134 15.94 -4.46 -16.20
N ILE A 135 15.61 -3.48 -15.35
CA ILE A 135 16.43 -2.26 -15.18
C ILE A 135 17.69 -2.53 -14.34
N THR A 136 17.60 -3.47 -13.39
CA THR A 136 18.66 -3.74 -12.40
C THR A 136 19.59 -4.87 -12.83
N ALA A 137 19.03 -5.91 -13.44
CA ALA A 137 19.73 -7.03 -14.05
C ALA A 137 19.93 -6.74 -15.54
N GLY A 138 20.89 -5.87 -15.86
CA GLY A 138 21.25 -5.60 -17.25
C GLY A 138 21.47 -6.89 -18.02
N SER A 139 20.55 -7.20 -18.95
CA SER A 139 20.65 -8.23 -19.99
C SER A 139 21.38 -9.52 -19.58
N SER A 140 21.05 -10.12 -18.43
CA SER A 140 21.51 -11.48 -18.12
C SER A 140 20.68 -12.17 -17.03
N SER A 141 19.88 -13.13 -17.51
CA SER A 141 19.70 -14.47 -16.93
C SER A 141 18.68 -14.68 -15.82
N GLU A 142 17.60 -15.37 -16.21
CA GLU A 142 16.97 -16.55 -15.60
C GLU A 142 16.85 -16.69 -14.07
N GLU A 143 15.59 -16.83 -13.65
CA GLU A 143 15.04 -17.63 -12.55
C GLU A 143 15.73 -17.59 -11.17
N GLY A 144 15.05 -16.98 -10.19
CA GLY A 144 15.14 -17.39 -8.79
C GLY A 144 14.91 -16.26 -7.79
N SER A 145 13.96 -16.43 -6.88
CA SER A 145 13.69 -15.51 -5.76
C SER A 145 14.89 -15.23 -4.84
N ASP A 146 15.94 -16.03 -4.92
CA ASP A 146 17.21 -15.82 -4.21
C ASP A 146 18.05 -14.68 -4.79
N GLN A 147 17.88 -14.34 -6.08
CA GLN A 147 18.59 -13.24 -6.72
C GLN A 147 18.13 -11.87 -6.22
N LEU A 148 16.90 -11.70 -5.74
CA LEU A 148 16.44 -10.39 -5.25
C LEU A 148 17.18 -10.00 -3.96
N VAL A 149 17.34 -10.94 -3.02
CA VAL A 149 18.10 -10.72 -1.78
C VAL A 149 19.58 -10.51 -2.10
N GLN A 150 20.12 -11.27 -3.06
CA GLN A 150 21.49 -11.13 -3.49
C GLN A 150 21.74 -9.80 -4.22
N SER A 151 20.81 -9.34 -5.06
CA SER A 151 20.88 -8.08 -5.81
C SER A 151 20.72 -6.87 -4.89
N VAL A 152 19.79 -6.93 -3.92
CA VAL A 152 19.65 -5.88 -2.91
C VAL A 152 20.89 -5.82 -2.03
N GLY A 153 21.46 -6.98 -1.66
CA GLY A 153 22.75 -7.07 -0.99
C GLY A 153 23.87 -6.45 -1.82
N GLU A 154 23.97 -6.79 -3.09
CA GLU A 154 25.02 -6.31 -3.99
C GLU A 154 24.92 -4.80 -4.25
N ILE A 155 23.70 -4.25 -4.35
CA ILE A 155 23.44 -2.80 -4.45
C ILE A 155 23.80 -2.07 -3.15
N LEU A 156 23.42 -2.60 -1.99
CA LEU A 156 23.73 -1.98 -0.69
C LEU A 156 25.23 -2.04 -0.36
N PHE A 157 25.92 -3.10 -0.79
CA PHE A 157 27.35 -3.31 -0.57
C PHE A 157 28.22 -2.94 -1.78
N THR A 158 27.69 -2.22 -2.78
CA THR A 158 28.52 -1.71 -3.85
C THR A 158 29.49 -0.65 -3.29
N PRO A 159 30.79 -0.63 -3.66
CA PRO A 159 31.76 0.36 -3.16
C PRO A 159 31.31 1.83 -3.31
N LYS A 160 30.49 2.11 -4.33
CA LYS A 160 29.90 3.43 -4.59
C LYS A 160 28.83 3.82 -3.58
N VAL A 161 27.91 2.90 -3.25
CA VAL A 161 26.81 3.16 -2.30
C VAL A 161 27.36 3.23 -0.87
N MET A 162 28.31 2.36 -0.54
CA MET A 162 28.99 2.40 0.75
C MET A 162 29.81 3.68 0.94
N GLY A 163 30.44 4.18 -0.13
CA GLY A 163 31.10 5.49 -0.14
C GLY A 163 30.11 6.65 0.07
N MET A 164 28.93 6.61 -0.57
CA MET A 164 27.88 7.61 -0.37
C MET A 164 27.38 7.63 1.08
N PHE A 165 27.12 6.46 1.66
CA PHE A 165 26.73 6.33 3.07
C PHE A 165 27.81 6.86 4.01
N PHE A 166 29.07 6.55 3.75
CA PHE A 166 30.20 7.03 4.54
C PHE A 166 30.32 8.56 4.50
N LEU A 167 30.17 9.18 3.32
CA LEU A 167 30.18 10.64 3.19
C LEU A 167 29.00 11.28 3.93
N LEU A 168 27.81 10.66 3.89
CA LEU A 168 26.64 11.14 4.61
C LEU A 168 26.87 11.06 6.13
N LEU A 169 27.49 9.99 6.61
CA LEU A 169 27.84 9.81 8.02
C LEU A 169 28.85 10.87 8.48
N ILE A 170 29.88 11.16 7.69
CA ILE A 170 30.82 12.26 7.94
C ILE A 170 30.08 13.61 7.98
N ALA A 171 29.21 13.87 7.01
CA ALA A 171 28.45 15.11 6.95
C ALA A 171 27.57 15.31 8.20
N VAL A 172 26.93 14.25 8.70
CA VAL A 172 26.15 14.28 9.95
C VAL A 172 27.03 14.63 11.14
N PHE A 173 28.23 14.05 11.25
CA PHE A 173 29.16 14.40 12.31
C PHE A 173 29.68 15.84 12.20
N VAL A 174 30.01 16.29 11.00
CA VAL A 174 30.43 17.69 10.75
C VAL A 174 29.33 18.66 11.18
N VAL A 175 28.09 18.42 10.75
CA VAL A 175 26.95 19.25 11.14
C VAL A 175 26.76 19.23 12.65
N ARG A 176 26.86 18.06 13.31
CA ARG A 176 26.72 17.93 14.77
C ARG A 176 27.81 18.68 15.53
N PHE A 177 29.05 18.68 15.06
CA PHE A 177 30.15 19.41 15.68
C PHE A 177 30.04 20.92 15.48
N ILE A 178 29.47 21.35 14.35
CA ILE A 178 29.24 22.78 14.05
C ILE A 178 27.99 23.30 14.76
N SER A 179 26.94 22.48 14.90
CA SER A 179 25.66 22.86 15.52
C SER A 179 25.61 22.60 17.03
N GLY A 180 26.65 21.99 17.60
CA GLY A 180 26.80 21.88 19.05
C GLY A 180 26.80 23.27 19.68
N PRO A 181 25.98 23.54 20.71
CA PRO A 181 25.93 24.85 21.33
C PRO A 181 27.30 25.20 21.88
N ALA A 182 27.85 26.34 21.46
CA ALA A 182 28.96 26.97 22.16
C ALA A 182 28.57 27.01 23.64
N GLY A 183 29.32 26.31 24.48
CA GLY A 183 29.01 26.17 25.90
C GLY A 183 28.80 27.53 26.56
N PRO A 184 27.96 27.62 27.61
CA PRO A 184 27.79 28.85 28.39
C PRO A 184 29.13 29.27 29.04
N PRO A 185 29.28 30.58 29.35
CA PRO A 185 30.48 31.41 29.11
C PRO A 185 31.73 31.06 29.92
#